data_AF-A0A7W6DWQ8-F1
#
_entry.id   AF-A0A7W6DWQ8-F1
#
_cell.length_a   1.000
_cell.length_b   1.000
_cell.length_c   1.000
_cell.angle_alpha   90.00
_cell.angle_beta   90.00
_cell.angle_gamma   90.00
#
_symmetry.space_group_name_H-M   'P 1'
#
loop_
_entity.id
_entity.type
_entity.pdbx_description
1 polymer ?
#
loop_
_entity_poly.entity_id
_entity_poly.type
_entity_poly.pdbx_seq_one_letter_code
_entity_poly.pdbx_strand_id
1 'polypeptide(L)'
;MQGIATQLKETPEGQISLTDPDARSMATYGKGTGLVGYNVQTAVDTVTHLIVAHDVTNIVHDRAQLAPMAKMAKAALQAESLNAIAD
;
A
#
# COMPACT_ATOMS: atom_id res chain seq x y z
N MET A 1 -19.38 24.47 12.99
CA MET A 1 -19.03 23.04 12.75
C MET A 1 -19.60 22.46 11.45
N GLN A 2 -20.14 23.25 10.50
CA GLN A 2 -20.75 22.72 9.26
C GLN A 2 -19.78 22.49 8.09
N GLY A 3 -18.52 22.94 8.17
CA GLY A 3 -17.58 22.86 7.04
C GLY A 3 -17.12 21.44 6.67
N ILE A 4 -16.70 20.65 7.67
CA ILE A 4 -16.06 19.36 7.42
C ILE A 4 -17.03 18.30 6.84
N ALA A 5 -18.30 18.36 7.22
CA ALA A 5 -19.32 17.45 6.70
C ALA A 5 -19.65 17.72 5.23
N THR A 6 -19.61 18.99 4.80
CA THR A 6 -19.75 19.36 3.39
C THR A 6 -18.54 18.89 2.60
N GLN A 7 -17.34 19.18 3.11
CA GLN A 7 -16.09 18.74 2.49
C GLN A 7 -16.02 17.21 2.34
N LEU A 8 -16.47 16.45 3.34
CA LEU A 8 -16.48 14.97 3.28
C LEU A 8 -17.38 14.44 2.16
N LYS A 9 -18.52 15.10 1.91
CA LYS A 9 -19.43 14.71 0.81
C LYS A 9 -18.85 15.02 -0.57
N GLU A 10 -17.97 16.01 -0.65
CA GLU A 10 -17.31 16.41 -1.90
C GLU A 10 -16.08 15.54 -2.19
N THR A 11 -15.50 14.89 -1.19
CA THR A 11 -14.35 13.98 -1.39
C THR A 11 -14.78 12.68 -2.08
N PRO A 12 -14.20 12.33 -3.25
CA PRO A 12 -14.57 11.12 -4.00
C PRO A 12 -14.42 9.81 -3.21
N GLU A 13 -13.47 9.79 -2.28
CA GLU A 13 -13.11 8.60 -1.50
C GLU A 13 -13.91 8.46 -0.20
N GLY A 14 -14.76 9.44 0.14
CA GLY A 14 -15.60 9.40 1.34
C GLY A 14 -14.83 9.43 2.66
N GLN A 15 -13.59 9.91 2.66
CA GLN A 15 -12.73 10.03 3.84
C GLN A 15 -11.92 11.32 3.79
N ILE A 16 -11.56 11.86 4.95
CA ILE A 16 -10.65 13.00 5.09
C ILE A 16 -9.67 12.70 6.21
N SER A 17 -8.38 12.82 5.93
CA SER A 17 -7.32 12.84 6.92
C SER A 17 -6.86 14.29 7.14
N LEU A 18 -6.86 14.73 8.40
CA LEU A 18 -6.54 16.12 8.77
C LEU A 18 -5.03 16.34 9.01
N THR A 19 -4.27 15.26 9.17
CA THR A 19 -2.83 15.30 9.45
C THR A 19 -1.99 15.04 8.20
N ASP A 20 -2.51 14.22 7.28
CA ASP A 20 -1.85 13.87 6.02
C ASP A 20 -2.93 13.53 4.97
N PRO A 21 -3.12 14.33 3.91
CA PRO A 21 -4.18 14.13 2.92
C PRO A 21 -4.01 12.86 2.07
N ASP A 22 -2.82 12.27 2.03
CA ASP A 22 -2.53 11.08 1.22
C ASP A 22 -2.68 9.78 2.02
N ALA A 23 -2.71 9.85 3.35
CA ALA A 23 -2.99 8.71 4.21
C ALA A 23 -4.44 8.22 4.04
N ARG A 24 -4.66 6.91 4.18
CA ARG A 24 -5.97 6.27 4.01
C ARG A 24 -6.30 5.38 5.20
N SER A 25 -7.59 5.27 5.51
CA SER A 25 -8.08 4.31 6.51
C SER A 25 -7.92 2.88 5.99
N MET A 26 -7.02 2.11 6.60
CA MET A 26 -6.72 0.72 6.27
C MET A 26 -7.69 -0.24 6.96
N ALA A 27 -8.09 -1.29 6.25
CA ALA A 27 -8.90 -2.36 6.83
C ALA A 27 -8.04 -3.22 7.76
N THR A 28 -7.96 -2.86 9.04
CA THR A 28 -7.34 -3.67 10.07
C THR A 28 -8.37 -4.63 10.67
N TYR A 29 -8.01 -5.92 10.75
CA TYR A 29 -8.86 -6.98 11.28
C TYR A 29 -9.49 -6.61 12.65
N GLY A 30 -10.83 -6.49 12.68
CA GLY A 30 -11.64 -6.86 13.85
C GLY A 30 -11.99 -5.81 14.92
N LYS A 31 -11.55 -4.54 14.86
CA LYS A 31 -11.85 -3.57 15.94
C LYS A 31 -12.56 -2.27 15.55
N GLY A 32 -13.11 -2.18 14.34
CA GLY A 32 -13.96 -1.04 13.94
C GLY A 32 -13.24 0.31 13.88
N THR A 33 -11.91 0.33 14.01
CA THR A 33 -11.06 1.51 13.81
C THR A 33 -9.99 1.12 12.80
N GLY A 34 -10.14 1.63 11.57
CA GLY A 34 -9.12 1.44 10.55
C GLY A 34 -7.86 2.20 10.95
N LEU A 35 -6.68 1.58 10.79
CA LEU A 35 -5.42 2.30 10.95
C LEU A 35 -5.29 3.29 9.79
N VAL A 36 -5.16 4.59 10.09
CA VAL A 36 -4.91 5.60 9.04
C VAL A 36 -3.42 5.59 8.72
N GLY A 37 -3.07 5.31 7.46
CA GLY A 37 -1.68 5.25 7.04
C GLY A 37 -1.50 4.90 5.57
N TYR A 38 -0.38 4.25 5.27
CA TYR A 38 0.01 3.79 3.95
C TYR A 38 0.20 2.28 3.96
N ASN A 39 0.02 1.67 2.79
CA ASN A 39 0.30 0.28 2.55
C ASN A 39 1.70 0.12 1.95
N VAL A 40 2.63 -0.43 2.73
CA VAL A 40 4.01 -0.71 2.31
C VAL A 40 4.10 -2.12 1.76
N GLN A 41 4.71 -2.27 0.60
CA GLN A 41 4.95 -3.54 -0.06
C GLN A 41 6.46 -3.80 -0.12
N THR A 42 6.88 -5.04 0.12
CA THR A 42 8.30 -5.42 0.09
C THR A 42 8.46 -6.73 -0.67
N ALA A 43 9.53 -6.83 -1.46
CA ALA A 43 9.97 -8.06 -2.09
C ALA A 43 11.29 -8.50 -1.45
N VAL A 44 11.36 -9.75 -1.03
CA VAL A 44 12.51 -10.34 -0.33
C VAL A 44 13.11 -11.42 -1.21
N ASP A 45 14.43 -11.38 -1.41
CA ASP A 45 15.14 -12.49 -2.04
C ASP A 45 15.21 -13.68 -1.07
N THR A 46 14.77 -14.85 -1.55
CA THR A 46 14.67 -16.05 -0.72
C THR A 46 16.03 -16.68 -0.38
N VAL A 47 17.08 -16.34 -1.13
CA VAL A 47 18.43 -16.88 -0.90
C VAL A 47 19.20 -16.05 0.11
N THR A 48 19.24 -14.73 -0.07
CA THR A 48 20.00 -13.81 0.80
C THR A 48 19.18 -13.24 1.96
N HIS A 49 17.85 -13.39 1.92
CA HIS A 49 16.90 -12.79 2.87
C HIS A 49 16.96 -11.25 2.92
N LEU A 50 17.48 -10.63 1.87
CA LEU A 50 17.52 -9.18 1.73
C LEU A 50 16.24 -8.66 1.08
N ILE A 51 15.78 -7.48 1.51
CA ILE A 51 14.75 -6.72 0.81
C ILE A 51 15.38 -6.17 -0.47
N VAL A 52 14.85 -6.57 -1.62
CA VAL A 52 15.38 -6.19 -2.94
C VAL A 52 14.55 -5.13 -3.65
N ALA A 53 13.29 -4.96 -3.22
CA ALA A 53 12.43 -3.87 -3.65
C ALA A 53 11.43 -3.51 -2.56
N HIS A 54 11.03 -2.25 -2.50
CA HIS A 54 9.94 -1.78 -1.66
C HIS A 54 9.17 -0.68 -2.37
N ASP A 55 7.89 -0.53 -2.03
CA ASP A 55 7.06 0.59 -2.49
C ASP A 55 6.03 0.96 -1.41
N VAL A 56 5.60 2.22 -1.42
CA VAL A 56 4.64 2.76 -0.46
C VAL A 56 3.45 3.29 -1.24
N THR A 57 2.27 2.71 -0.99
CA THR A 57 1.04 3.05 -1.71
C THR A 57 -0.03 3.50 -0.73
N ASN A 58 -0.98 4.29 -1.22
CA ASN A 58 -2.20 4.60 -0.48
C ASN A 58 -3.36 3.64 -0.84
N ILE A 59 -3.08 2.57 -1.58
CA ILE A 59 -4.07 1.56 -1.94
C ILE A 59 -4.29 0.63 -0.73
N VAL A 60 -5.53 0.58 -0.25
CA VAL A 60 -5.91 -0.09 1.01
C VAL A 60 -5.73 -1.62 0.96
N HIS A 61 -5.43 -2.17 -0.21
CA HIS A 61 -5.27 -3.60 -0.44
C HIS A 61 -4.10 -3.87 -1.39
N ASP A 62 -3.62 -5.10 -1.33
CA ASP A 62 -2.40 -5.65 -1.90
C ASP A 62 -2.65 -6.47 -3.18
N ARG A 63 -3.92 -6.74 -3.55
CA ARG A 63 -4.29 -7.62 -4.68
C ARG A 63 -3.61 -7.31 -6.02
N ALA A 64 -3.26 -6.05 -6.27
CA ALA A 64 -2.63 -5.61 -7.52
C ALA A 64 -1.10 -5.43 -7.41
N GLN A 65 -0.50 -5.74 -6.26
CA GLN A 65 0.88 -5.38 -5.94
C GLN A 65 1.92 -6.44 -6.35
N LEU A 66 1.51 -7.69 -6.59
CA LEU A 66 2.46 -8.75 -7.00
C LEU A 66 3.23 -8.38 -8.27
N ALA A 67 2.54 -7.98 -9.34
CA ALA A 67 3.17 -7.68 -10.62
C ALA A 67 4.14 -6.48 -10.57
N PRO A 68 3.79 -5.30 -10.00
CA PRO A 68 4.73 -4.19 -9.88
C PRO A 68 5.92 -4.52 -8.97
N MET A 69 5.69 -5.18 -7.82
CA MET A 69 6.78 -5.59 -6.93
C MET A 69 7.74 -6.58 -7.59
N ALA A 70 7.22 -7.57 -8.31
CA ALA A 70 8.03 -8.53 -9.05
C ALA A 70 8.87 -7.87 -10.15
N LYS A 71 8.33 -6.86 -10.85
CA LYS A 71 9.08 -6.09 -11.86
C LYS A 71 10.22 -5.29 -11.22
N MET A 72 9.97 -4.62 -10.09
CA MET A 72 11.01 -3.89 -9.37
C MET A 72 12.10 -4.83 -8.84
N ALA A 73 11.72 -5.95 -8.23
CA ALA A 73 12.66 -6.96 -7.75
C ALA A 73 13.51 -7.53 -8.89
N LYS A 74 12.90 -7.88 -10.03
CA LYS A 74 13.61 -8.37 -11.22
C LYS A 74 14.64 -7.36 -11.74
N ALA A 75 14.27 -6.07 -11.78
CA ALA A 75 15.18 -5.00 -12.19
C ALA A 75 16.33 -4.81 -11.21
N ALA A 76 16.05 -4.79 -9.90
CA ALA A 76 17.05 -4.64 -8.84
C ALA A 76 18.05 -5.79 -8.82
N LEU A 77 17.57 -7.03 -9.03
CA LEU A 77 18.39 -8.24 -9.11
C LEU A 77 19.07 -8.43 -10.47
N GLN A 78 18.77 -7.58 -11.47
CA GLN A 78 19.23 -7.72 -12.85
C GLN A 78 18.96 -9.13 -13.44
N ALA A 79 17.84 -9.74 -13.05
CA ALA A 79 17.50 -11.11 -13.42
C ALA A 79 16.76 -11.16 -14.76
N GLU A 80 17.08 -12.15 -15.61
CA GLU A 80 16.36 -12.38 -16.87
C GLU A 80 14.94 -12.93 -16.64
N SER A 81 14.77 -13.73 -15.60
CA SER A 81 13.50 -14.32 -15.17
C SER A 81 13.41 -14.35 -13.66
N LEU A 82 12.19 -14.27 -13.11
CA LEU A 82 11.93 -14.30 -11.67
C LEU A 82 10.63 -15.08 -11.41
N ASN A 83 10.66 -15.96 -10.40
CA ASN A 83 9.45 -16.52 -9.80
C ASN A 83 9.11 -15.71 -8.55
N ALA A 84 7.90 -15.19 -8.47
CA ALA A 84 7.42 -14.43 -7.33
C ALA A 84 6.15 -15.06 -6.77
N ILE A 85 6.02 -15.03 -5.45
CA ILE A 85 4.83 -15.44 -4.72
C ILE A 85 4.41 -14.29 -3.80
N ALA A 86 3.10 -14.16 -3.59
CA ALA A 86 2.47 -13.29 -2.61
C ALA A 86 1.28 -14.06 -1.98
N ASP A 87 0.80 -13.59 -0.84
CA ASP A 87 -0.36 -14.14 -0.12
C ASP A 87 -1.73 -13.73 -0.70
#